data_AF-A0A3S4HJQ1-F1
#
_entry.id   AF-A0A3S4HJQ1-F1
#
_cell.length_a   1.000
_cell.length_b   1.000
_cell.length_c   1.000
_cell.angle_alpha   90.00
_cell.angle_beta   90.00
_cell.angle_gamma   90.00
#
_symmetry.space_group_name_H-M   'P 1'
#
loop_
_entity.id
_entity.type
_entity.pdbx_description
1 polymer ?
#
loop_
_entity_poly.entity_id
_entity_poly.type
_entity_poly.pdbx_seq_one_letter_code
_entity_poly.pdbx_strand_id
1 'polypeptide(L)' 'MSSAANKRSIMTLFSNKDDIYCHQVRIVLAEKGVAYEMEEIEPGSVSEDLMELNP' A
#
# COMPACT_ATOMS: atom_id res chain seq x y z
N MET A 1 -12.93 13.38 0.73
CA MET A 1 -12.57 13.39 -0.70
C MET A 1 -11.47 12.34 -0.86
N SER A 2 -11.83 11.08 -1.11
CA SER A 2 -10.83 10.06 -1.44
C SER A 2 -10.37 10.32 -2.87
N SER A 3 -9.15 10.81 -3.02
CA SER A 3 -8.50 10.91 -4.33
C SER A 3 -7.99 9.52 -4.71
N ALA A 4 -8.27 9.05 -5.93
CA ALA A 4 -7.82 7.74 -6.39
C ALA A 4 -6.29 7.60 -6.25
N ALA A 5 -5.82 6.47 -5.71
CA ALA A 5 -4.40 6.23 -5.41
C ALA A 5 -3.47 6.45 -6.62
N ASN A 6 -3.92 6.11 -7.83
CA ASN A 6 -3.17 6.29 -9.08
C ASN A 6 -3.03 7.75 -9.56
N LYS A 7 -3.71 8.71 -8.93
CA LYS A 7 -3.64 10.14 -9.27
C LYS A 7 -2.68 10.93 -8.36
N ARG A 8 -2.01 10.25 -7.42
CA ARG A 8 -1.05 10.86 -6.48
C ARG A 8 0.35 10.85 -7.09
N SER A 9 1.15 11.87 -6.79
CA SER A 9 2.58 11.94 -7.18
C SER A 9 3.50 11.11 -6.28
N ILE A 10 2.94 10.52 -5.22
CA ILE A 10 3.62 9.66 -4.25
C ILE A 10 2.98 8.27 -4.34
N MET A 11 3.80 7.23 -4.21
CA MET A 11 3.33 5.84 -4.24
C MET A 11 2.53 5.53 -2.96
N THR A 12 1.44 4.78 -3.10
CA THR A 12 0.71 4.20 -1.98
C THR A 12 1.10 2.72 -1.83
N LEU A 13 1.51 2.32 -0.62
CA LEU A 13 1.78 0.94 -0.25
C LEU A 13 0.61 0.42 0.60
N PHE A 14 -0.17 -0.50 0.03
CA PHE A 14 -1.15 -1.28 0.77
C PHE A 14 -0.42 -2.42 1.49
N SER A 15 -0.52 -2.48 2.82
CA SER A 15 0.31 -3.36 3.65
C SER A 15 -0.49 -3.96 4.80
N ASN A 16 -0.37 -5.27 5.03
CA ASN A 16 -0.83 -5.90 6.26
C ASN A 16 0.34 -6.06 7.25
N LYS A 17 0.09 -5.83 8.54
CA LYS A 17 1.15 -5.90 9.57
C LYS A 17 1.69 -7.31 9.79
N ASP A 18 0.81 -8.30 9.70
CA ASP A 18 1.08 -9.71 10.01
C ASP A 18 1.50 -10.52 8.78
N ASP A 19 1.44 -9.93 7.58
CA ASP A 19 1.94 -10.56 6.35
C ASP A 19 3.46 -10.35 6.17
N ILE A 20 4.17 -11.47 6.06
CA ILE A 20 5.62 -11.51 5.81
C ILE A 20 6.00 -10.87 4.47
N TYR A 21 5.19 -11.01 3.42
CA TYR A 21 5.49 -10.41 2.12
C TYR A 21 5.38 -8.89 2.17
N CYS A 22 4.36 -8.38 2.87
CA CYS A 22 4.24 -6.95 3.17
C CYS A 22 5.44 -6.44 3.98
N HIS A 23 5.94 -7.22 4.94
CA HIS A 23 7.15 -6.87 5.69
C HIS A 23 8.38 -6.75 4.79
N GLN A 24 8.62 -7.72 3.90
CA GLN A 24 9.76 -7.69 2.99
C GLN A 24 9.80 -6.42 2.12
N VAL A 25 8.65 -6.00 1.59
CA VAL A 25 8.54 -4.78 0.80
C VAL A 25 8.86 -3.53 1.64
N ARG A 26 8.39 -3.46 2.89
CA ARG A 26 8.69 -2.35 3.81
C ARG A 26 10.20 -2.20 4.07
N ILE A 27 10.92 -3.30 4.24
CA ILE A 27 12.39 -3.28 4.41
C ILE A 27 13.05 -2.67 3.19
N VAL A 28 12.69 -3.12 1.99
CA VAL A 28 13.31 -2.64 0.74
C VAL A 28 13.01 -1.16 0.49
N LEU A 29 11.79 -0.70 0.78
CA LEU A 29 11.43 0.71 0.62
C LEU A 29 12.17 1.62 1.62
N ALA A 30 12.33 1.17 2.87
CA ALA A 30 13.12 1.87 3.86
C ALA A 30 14.60 1.97 3.45
N GLU A 31 15.19 0.88 2.97
CA GLU A 31 16.58 0.84 2.50
C GLU A 31 16.81 1.80 1.31
N LYS A 32 15.84 1.87 0.38
CA LYS A 32 15.95 2.74 -0.79
C LYS A 32 15.61 4.21 -0.50
N GLY A 33 15.08 4.53 0.68
CA GLY A 33 14.67 5.89 1.04
C GLY A 33 13.59 6.47 0.13
N VAL A 34 12.75 5.62 -0.47
CA VAL A 34 11.66 6.06 -1.37
C VAL A 34 10.50 6.56 -0.54
N ALA A 35 9.94 7.73 -0.89
CA ALA A 35 8.74 8.25 -0.25
C ALA A 35 7.50 7.43 -0.65
N TYR A 36 6.73 6.99 0.34
CA TYR A 36 5.45 6.32 0.13
C TYR A 36 4.46 6.64 1.25
N GLU A 37 3.18 6.54 0.94
CA GLU A 37 2.09 6.55 1.93
C GLU A 37 1.70 5.11 2.25
N MET A 38 1.60 4.76 3.54
CA MET A 38 1.20 3.41 3.96
C MET A 38 -0.31 3.39 4.24
N GLU A 39 -1.01 2.47 3.60
CA GLU A 39 -2.40 2.14 3.91
C GLU A 39 -2.45 0.74 4.52
N GLU A 40 -2.90 0.64 5.76
CA GLU A 40 -3.02 -0.63 6.45
C GLU A 40 -4.26 -1.38 5.96
N ILE A 41 -4.07 -2.60 5.45
CA ILE A 41 -5.15 -3.44 4.96
C ILE A 41 -5.36 -4.64 5.88
N GLU A 42 -6.62 -4.91 6.20
CA GLU A 42 -7.02 -6.11 6.94
C GLU A 42 -7.65 -7.14 5.97
N PRO A 43 -7.39 -8.44 6.15
CA PRO A 43 -8.00 -9.48 5.33
C PRO A 43 -9.53 -9.40 5.44
N GLY A 44 -10.21 -9.16 4.32
CA GLY A 44 -11.67 -9.02 4.25
C GLY A 44 -12.20 -7.58 4.36
N SER A 45 -11.32 -6.60 4.61
CA SER A 45 -11.64 -5.17 4.57
C SER A 45 -10.71 -4.44 3.60
N VAL A 46 -10.65 -4.96 2.36
CA VAL A 46 -9.85 -4.38 1.27
C VAL A 46 -10.58 -3.17 0.70
N SER A 47 -9.89 -2.05 0.50
CA SER A 47 -10.49 -0.82 -0.04
C SER A 47 -10.89 -0.99 -1.51
N GLU A 48 -11.94 -0.27 -1.92
CA GLU A 48 -12.45 -0.28 -3.30
C GLU A 48 -11.38 0.13 -4.30
N ASP A 49 -10.58 1.15 -3.97
CA ASP A 49 -9.41 1.59 -4.75
C ASP A 49 -8.42 0.43 -5.03
N LEU A 50 -8.13 -0.40 -4.03
CA LEU A 50 -7.24 -1.54 -4.21
C LEU A 50 -7.90 -2.64 -5.05
N MET A 51 -9.19 -2.89 -4.86
CA MET A 51 -9.93 -3.87 -5.68
C MET A 51 -10.02 -3.47 -7.15
N GLU A 52 -10.17 -2.18 -7.46
CA GLU A 52 -10.18 -1.69 -8.85
C GLU A 52 -8.81 -1.83 -9.53
N LEU A 53 -7.72 -1.66 -8.76
CA LEU A 53 -6.35 -1.68 -9.28
C LEU A 53 -5.75 -3.10 -9.31
N ASN A 54 -6.25 -4.01 -8.48
CA ASN A 54 -5.71 -5.37 -8.28
C ASN A 54 -6.82 -6.42 -8.48
N PRO A 55 -7.05 -6.87 -9.74
CA PRO A 55 -8.07 -7.87 -10.08
C PRO A 55 -7.76 -9.26 -9.49
#